data_AF-A0A956NW24-F1
#
_entry.id   AF-A0A956NW24-F1
#
_cell.length_a   1.000
_cell.length_b   1.000
_cell.length_c   1.000
_cell.angle_alpha   90.00
_cell.angle_beta   90.00
_cell.angle_gamma   90.00
#
_symmetry.space_group_name_H-M   'P 1'
#
loop_
_entity.id
_entity.type
_entity.pdbx_description
1 polymer ?
#
loop_
_entity_poly.entity_id
_entity_poly.type
_entity_poly.pdbx_seq_one_letter_code
_entity_poly.pdbx_strand_id
1 'polypeptide(L)'
;DAARCATCHTQERCASCHVDAERPEIERIPAAPATMELPVAVAHYNRPATHVDPAWLGEHGGRVSRTACATCHTSDDCMSCHVEQPPAAALLPSRDQTAAPGVRLTAHAPDNHDSRFFLEVHGTLAAASAQTCATCHEESFCVSCHDGPAGGGYHPPNFVARHTAPAFGRDTDCANCHNTQAFCLECHQQSGLTSFGRSGPGYHDGGPFWLIRHGQAARQNLESCASCHEQTDCTRCHGALGAFKVSPHAPDFDAAAAWARSPRTCLACHVGNPLTGSPR
;
A
#
# COMPACT_ATOMS: atom_id res chain seq x y z
N ASP A 1 27.52 2.56 8.41
CA ASP A 1 28.17 2.92 9.69
C ASP A 1 27.11 3.55 10.58
N ALA A 2 26.71 2.83 11.63
CA ALA A 2 25.59 3.20 12.50
C ALA A 2 25.81 4.54 13.22
N ALA A 3 27.08 4.96 13.38
CA ALA A 3 27.43 6.24 13.99
C ALA A 3 26.89 7.45 13.20
N ARG A 4 26.74 7.33 11.87
CA ARG A 4 26.20 8.42 11.02
C ARG A 4 24.68 8.54 11.14
N CYS A 5 23.99 7.45 11.48
CA CYS A 5 22.54 7.41 11.67
C CYS A 5 22.13 7.98 13.05
N ALA A 6 22.98 7.78 14.07
CA ALA A 6 22.80 8.32 15.42
C ALA A 6 22.91 9.85 15.50
N THR A 7 23.22 10.56 14.41
CA THR A 7 23.10 12.03 14.35
C THR A 7 21.64 12.49 14.23
N CYS A 8 20.77 11.65 13.67
CA CYS A 8 19.37 11.99 13.39
C CYS A 8 18.35 11.05 14.03
N HIS A 9 18.74 9.82 14.36
CA HIS A 9 17.91 8.81 15.01
C HIS A 9 18.48 8.47 16.38
N THR A 10 18.19 9.30 17.38
CA THR A 10 18.57 9.07 18.78
C THR A 10 17.36 8.78 19.64
N GLN A 11 17.57 8.08 20.76
CA GLN A 11 16.53 7.80 21.74
C GLN A 11 15.83 9.09 22.22
N GLU A 12 16.58 10.17 22.43
CA GLU A 12 16.10 11.47 22.89
C GLU A 12 15.17 12.15 21.89
N ARG A 13 15.42 11.97 20.58
CA ARG A 13 14.51 12.46 19.53
C ARG A 13 13.19 11.70 19.49
N CYS A 14 13.20 10.43 19.86
CA CYS A 14 11.97 9.66 20.02
C CYS A 14 11.25 10.10 21.31
N ALA A 15 11.99 10.25 22.41
CA ALA A 15 11.46 10.69 23.70
C ALA A 15 10.95 12.14 23.71
N SER A 16 11.33 12.98 22.74
CA SER A 16 10.78 14.32 22.59
C SER A 16 9.32 14.32 22.10
N CYS A 17 8.87 13.23 21.47
CA CYS A 17 7.53 13.11 20.88
C CYS A 17 6.69 11.96 21.49
N HIS A 18 7.35 10.90 21.97
CA HIS A 18 6.74 9.74 22.60
C HIS A 18 6.72 9.88 24.12
N VAL A 19 5.54 9.72 24.71
CA VAL A 19 5.37 9.61 26.17
C VAL A 19 5.76 8.19 26.61
N ASP A 20 5.56 7.19 25.76
CA ASP A 20 5.97 5.80 25.95
C ASP A 20 7.37 5.50 25.39
N ALA A 21 8.34 6.37 25.67
CA ALA A 21 9.71 6.26 25.18
C ALA A 21 10.49 5.04 25.71
N GLU A 22 9.97 4.34 26.71
CA GLU A 22 10.50 3.09 27.28
C GLU A 22 10.18 1.86 26.42
N ARG A 23 9.58 2.05 25.25
CA ARG A 23 9.32 0.95 24.32
C ARG A 23 10.61 0.27 23.87
N PRO A 24 10.65 -1.07 23.77
CA PRO A 24 11.83 -1.80 23.31
C PRO A 24 12.32 -1.35 21.93
N GLU A 25 11.43 -0.85 21.07
CA GLU A 25 11.79 -0.30 19.76
C GLU A 25 12.60 0.99 19.86
N ILE A 26 12.27 1.86 20.83
CA ILE A 26 12.95 3.14 21.08
C ILE A 26 14.23 2.91 21.88
N GLU A 27 14.23 2.01 22.85
CA GLU A 27 15.43 1.63 23.63
C GLU A 27 16.54 1.02 22.76
N ARG A 28 16.19 0.40 21.63
CA ARG A 28 17.17 -0.13 20.66
C ARG A 28 17.83 0.95 19.82
N ILE A 29 17.31 2.17 19.83
CA ILE A 29 17.92 3.31 19.13
C ILE A 29 19.08 3.84 19.99
N PRO A 30 20.26 4.11 19.39
CA PRO A 30 21.38 4.67 20.15
C PRO A 30 21.02 5.98 20.85
N ALA A 31 21.48 6.16 22.08
CA ALA A 31 21.41 7.45 22.78
C ALA A 31 22.27 8.50 22.08
N ALA A 32 21.89 9.77 22.20
CA ALA A 32 22.68 10.89 21.70
C ALA A 32 24.00 10.97 22.48
N PRO A 33 25.14 11.19 21.81
CA PRO A 33 26.39 11.49 22.49
C PRO A 33 26.23 12.71 23.40
N ALA A 34 26.82 12.71 24.58
CA ALA A 34 26.70 13.82 25.55
C ALA A 34 27.17 15.18 25.01
N THR A 35 28.00 15.20 23.96
CA THR A 35 28.50 16.41 23.30
C THR A 35 27.65 16.83 22.09
N MET A 36 26.58 16.10 21.77
CA MET A 36 25.71 16.37 20.63
C MET A 36 24.63 17.38 21.03
N GLU A 37 24.67 18.55 20.40
CA GLU A 37 23.59 19.52 20.48
C GLU A 37 22.51 19.12 19.46
N LEU A 38 21.35 18.67 19.94
CA LEU A 38 20.26 18.24 19.08
C LEU A 38 19.62 19.47 18.42
N PRO A 39 19.57 19.56 17.07
CA PRO A 39 18.87 20.65 16.42
C PRO A 39 17.39 20.62 16.78
N VAL A 40 16.83 21.79 17.08
CA VAL A 40 15.40 21.95 17.36
C VAL A 40 14.64 21.68 16.05
N ALA A 41 14.15 20.45 15.89
CA ALA A 41 13.21 20.15 14.83
C ALA A 41 11.90 20.89 15.15
N VAL A 42 11.56 21.90 14.35
CA VAL A 42 10.28 22.60 14.46
C VAL A 42 9.21 21.65 13.93
N ALA A 43 8.73 20.78 14.80
CA ALA A 43 7.61 19.92 14.47
C ALA A 43 6.35 20.78 14.34
N HIS A 44 5.72 20.69 13.17
CA HIS A 44 4.45 21.36 12.89
C HIS A 44 3.30 20.50 13.41
N TYR A 45 2.82 20.81 14.61
CA TYR A 45 1.67 20.15 15.21
C TYR A 45 0.37 20.83 14.81
N ASN A 46 -0.73 20.07 14.77
CA ASN A 46 -2.08 20.64 14.77
C ASN A 46 -2.34 21.28 16.15
N ARG A 47 -1.90 22.53 16.29
CA ARG A 47 -2.02 23.31 17.50
C ARG A 47 -3.46 23.83 17.64
N PRO A 48 -4.11 23.67 18.81
CA PRO A 48 -5.39 24.30 19.07
C PRO A 48 -5.30 25.83 18.93
N ALA A 49 -6.43 26.49 18.65
CA ALA A 49 -6.49 27.95 18.49
C ALA A 49 -5.88 28.73 19.68
N THR A 50 -5.86 28.15 20.89
CA THR A 50 -5.24 28.73 22.08
C THR A 50 -3.73 28.96 21.97
N HIS A 51 -3.02 28.24 21.08
CA HIS A 51 -1.57 28.34 20.91
C HIS A 51 -1.15 29.39 19.87
N VAL A 52 -2.10 29.91 19.10
CA VAL A 52 -1.88 31.00 18.14
C VAL A 52 -2.43 32.33 18.66
N ASP A 53 -2.96 32.33 19.89
CA ASP A 53 -3.44 33.54 20.56
C ASP A 53 -2.25 34.35 21.11
N PRO A 54 -2.01 35.59 20.63
CA PRO A 54 -0.92 36.43 21.13
C PRO A 54 -1.06 36.79 22.62
N ALA A 55 -2.25 36.68 23.21
CA ALA A 55 -2.47 36.92 24.64
C ALA A 55 -2.13 35.72 25.54
N TRP A 56 -1.69 34.58 24.96
CA TRP A 56 -1.45 33.32 25.67
C TRP A 56 -0.59 33.48 26.92
N LEU A 57 0.57 34.14 26.83
CA LEU A 57 1.49 34.27 27.96
C LEU A 57 0.86 35.02 29.15
N GLY A 58 -0.04 35.98 28.89
CA GLY A 58 -0.72 36.75 29.93
C GLY A 58 -1.97 36.07 30.51
N GLU A 59 -2.67 35.26 29.71
CA GLU A 59 -4.01 34.77 30.08
C GLU A 59 -4.10 33.26 30.31
N HIS A 60 -3.06 32.49 29.97
CA HIS A 60 -3.11 31.03 30.11
C HIS A 60 -3.40 30.59 31.55
N GLY A 61 -2.91 31.30 32.58
CA GLY A 61 -3.17 30.97 33.98
C GLY A 61 -4.65 30.90 34.37
N GLY A 62 -5.52 31.70 33.72
CA GLY A 62 -6.98 31.66 33.91
C GLY A 62 -7.71 30.70 32.98
N ARG A 63 -7.04 30.23 31.92
CA ARG A 63 -7.58 29.35 30.88
C ARG A 63 -7.12 27.89 31.04
N VAL A 64 -6.10 27.63 31.86
CA VAL A 64 -5.58 26.29 32.14
C VAL A 64 -6.68 25.46 32.82
N SER A 65 -7.09 24.42 32.12
CA SER A 65 -8.02 23.40 32.60
C SER A 65 -7.38 22.03 32.44
N ARG A 66 -7.56 21.16 33.43
CA ARG A 66 -7.06 19.77 33.37
C ARG A 66 -7.57 19.05 32.13
N THR A 67 -8.84 19.22 31.75
CA THR A 67 -9.40 18.52 30.58
C THR A 67 -8.96 19.12 29.25
N ALA A 68 -8.70 20.43 29.18
CA ALA A 68 -8.37 21.10 27.93
C ALA A 68 -6.91 20.87 27.50
N CYS A 69 -5.99 20.84 28.46
CA CYS A 69 -4.56 20.79 28.19
C CYS A 69 -3.94 19.40 28.42
N ALA A 70 -4.44 18.62 29.39
CA ALA A 70 -3.85 17.31 29.74
C ALA A 70 -4.05 16.22 28.68
N THR A 71 -4.87 16.49 27.66
CA THR A 71 -4.99 15.61 26.49
C THR A 71 -3.70 15.55 25.69
N CYS A 72 -2.87 16.61 25.73
CA CYS A 72 -1.63 16.72 24.97
C CYS A 72 -0.38 17.02 25.83
N HIS A 73 -0.56 17.52 27.06
CA HIS A 73 0.53 17.93 27.94
C HIS A 73 0.53 17.19 29.29
N THR A 74 1.74 16.95 29.79
CA THR A 74 2.06 16.45 31.13
C THR A 74 2.53 17.60 32.03
N SER A 75 2.67 17.35 33.33
CA SER A 75 3.22 18.37 34.26
C SER A 75 4.62 18.85 33.86
N ASP A 76 5.41 17.97 33.25
CA ASP A 76 6.78 18.23 32.80
C ASP A 76 6.83 19.30 31.69
N ASP A 77 5.81 19.33 30.82
CA ASP A 77 5.77 20.29 29.71
C ASP A 77 5.55 21.72 30.20
N CYS A 78 4.84 21.91 31.33
CA CYS A 78 4.70 23.22 31.98
C CYS A 78 6.05 23.75 32.49
N MET A 79 6.95 22.86 32.92
CA MET A 79 8.24 23.23 33.52
C MET A 79 9.26 23.70 32.50
N SER A 80 8.97 23.57 31.20
CA SER A 80 9.78 24.15 30.14
C SER A 80 9.88 25.69 30.21
N CYS A 81 8.85 26.34 30.75
CA CYS A 81 8.79 27.81 30.91
C CYS A 81 8.69 28.24 32.38
N HIS A 82 8.12 27.41 33.26
CA HIS A 82 7.95 27.74 34.67
C HIS A 82 9.12 27.23 35.51
N VAL A 83 9.74 28.13 36.27
CA VAL A 83 10.84 27.80 37.20
C VAL A 83 10.31 27.10 38.46
N GLU A 84 9.12 27.50 38.93
CA GLU A 84 8.43 26.87 40.05
C GLU A 84 7.14 26.22 39.57
N GLN A 85 6.80 25.06 40.14
CA GLN A 85 5.63 24.30 39.70
C GLN A 85 4.32 25.03 40.08
N PRO A 86 3.53 25.50 39.10
CA PRO A 86 2.27 26.16 39.39
C PRO A 86 1.26 25.13 39.90
N PRO A 87 0.31 25.52 40.78
CA PRO A 87 -0.68 24.60 41.35
C PRO A 87 -1.47 23.81 40.31
N ALA A 88 -1.73 24.40 39.14
CA ALA A 88 -2.42 23.73 38.05
C ALA A 88 -1.59 22.59 37.42
N ALA A 89 -0.27 22.75 37.31
CA ALA A 89 0.63 21.72 36.80
C ALA A 89 0.82 20.58 37.79
N ALA A 90 0.77 20.86 39.10
CA ALA A 90 0.83 19.83 40.15
C ALA A 90 -0.37 18.86 40.13
N LEU A 91 -1.44 19.20 39.41
CA LEU A 91 -2.66 18.40 39.29
C LEU A 91 -2.68 17.55 38.01
N LEU A 92 -1.65 17.62 37.19
CA LEU A 92 -1.49 16.87 35.95
C LEU A 92 -0.58 15.66 36.19
N PRO A 93 -0.80 14.53 35.50
CA PRO A 93 0.14 13.42 35.55
C PRO A 93 1.48 13.84 34.93
N SER A 94 2.56 13.32 35.50
CA SER A 94 3.89 13.43 34.94
C SER A 94 4.08 12.44 33.80
N ARG A 95 5.12 12.66 32.99
CA ARG A 95 5.41 11.86 31.79
C ARG A 95 5.67 10.39 32.13
N ASP A 96 6.33 10.10 33.23
CA ASP A 96 6.60 8.75 33.76
C ASP A 96 5.35 8.02 34.27
N GLN A 97 4.29 8.76 34.62
CA GLN A 97 3.03 8.20 35.12
C GLN A 97 1.98 8.02 34.01
N THR A 98 2.29 8.39 32.77
CA THR A 98 1.34 8.41 31.66
C THR A 98 1.70 7.36 30.63
N ALA A 99 0.78 6.42 30.35
CA ALA A 99 0.92 5.47 29.25
C ALA A 99 0.13 5.95 28.03
N ALA A 100 0.79 6.64 27.10
CA ALA A 100 0.20 7.08 25.84
C ALA A 100 1.23 7.00 24.71
N PRO A 101 0.81 6.70 23.46
CA PRO A 101 1.70 6.61 22.31
C PRO A 101 2.38 7.92 21.89
N GLY A 102 2.17 9.02 22.62
CA GLY A 102 2.65 10.35 22.24
C GLY A 102 2.03 10.87 20.94
N VAL A 103 2.72 11.82 20.31
CA VAL A 103 2.30 12.39 19.02
C VAL A 103 2.38 11.31 17.94
N ARG A 104 1.22 10.84 17.46
CA ARG A 104 1.17 9.99 16.27
C ARG A 104 1.35 10.86 15.04
N LEU A 105 2.55 10.85 14.47
CA LEU A 105 2.80 11.40 13.15
C LEU A 105 2.11 10.51 12.13
N THR A 106 0.97 10.96 11.61
CA THR A 106 0.44 10.41 10.37
C THR A 106 1.37 10.86 9.26
N ALA A 107 2.13 9.94 8.69
CA ALA A 107 2.92 10.21 7.49
C ALA A 107 1.94 10.61 6.38
N HIS A 108 1.93 11.89 6.02
CA HIS A 108 1.24 12.34 4.84
C HIS A 108 2.26 12.43 3.71
N ALA A 109 1.91 11.87 2.56
CA ALA A 109 2.74 12.04 1.39
C ALA A 109 2.78 13.54 1.03
N PRO A 110 3.93 14.09 0.59
CA PRO A 110 3.99 15.48 0.14
C PRO A 110 3.05 15.70 -1.05
N ASP A 111 2.61 16.95 -1.28
CA ASP A 111 1.65 17.33 -2.34
C ASP A 111 1.99 16.79 -3.74
N ASN A 112 3.27 16.54 -4.03
CA ASN A 112 3.71 15.96 -5.29
C ASN A 112 3.27 14.50 -5.51
N HIS A 113 2.84 13.78 -4.46
CA HIS A 113 2.30 12.41 -4.55
C HIS A 113 0.83 12.38 -4.95
N ASP A 114 0.09 13.48 -4.77
CA ASP A 114 -1.31 13.57 -5.17
C ASP A 114 -1.48 13.88 -6.67
N SER A 115 -0.37 14.10 -7.39
CA SER A 115 -0.39 14.37 -8.82
C SER A 115 -0.68 13.11 -9.64
N ARG A 116 -1.83 13.10 -10.32
CA ARG A 116 -2.16 12.11 -11.37
C ARG A 116 -1.18 12.10 -12.55
N PHE A 117 -0.34 13.12 -12.67
CA PHE A 117 0.68 13.27 -13.72
C PHE A 117 2.10 13.06 -13.18
N PHE A 118 2.24 12.37 -12.04
CA PHE A 118 3.54 12.16 -11.41
C PHE A 118 4.59 11.64 -12.40
N LEU A 119 4.27 10.67 -13.25
CA LEU A 119 5.22 10.14 -14.24
C LEU A 119 5.71 11.19 -15.25
N GLU A 120 4.93 12.23 -15.54
CA GLU A 120 5.31 13.30 -16.47
C GLU A 120 6.22 14.34 -15.82
N VAL A 121 6.04 14.59 -14.53
CA VAL A 121 6.73 15.69 -13.80
C VAL A 121 7.83 15.19 -12.87
N HIS A 122 7.84 13.92 -12.48
CA HIS A 122 8.78 13.41 -11.47
C HIS A 122 10.24 13.52 -11.93
N GLY A 123 10.53 13.44 -13.24
CA GLY A 123 11.87 13.58 -13.76
C GLY A 123 12.47 14.98 -13.50
N THR A 124 11.67 16.04 -13.64
CA THR A 124 12.13 17.41 -13.36
C THR A 124 12.23 17.65 -11.85
N LEU A 125 11.29 17.10 -11.07
CA LEU A 125 11.32 17.16 -9.60
C LEU A 125 12.54 16.40 -9.02
N ALA A 126 12.83 15.20 -9.53
CA ALA A 126 13.97 14.39 -9.11
C ALA A 126 15.29 15.03 -9.52
N ALA A 127 15.38 15.58 -10.74
CA ALA A 127 16.57 16.32 -11.18
C ALA A 127 16.86 17.55 -10.31
N ALA A 128 15.81 18.22 -9.81
CA ALA A 128 15.95 19.37 -8.93
C ALA A 128 16.24 18.97 -7.46
N SER A 129 15.75 17.81 -6.99
CA SER A 129 15.65 17.54 -5.55
C SER A 129 15.59 16.04 -5.16
N ALA A 130 16.38 15.16 -5.80
CA ALA A 130 16.37 13.72 -5.51
C ALA A 130 16.56 13.36 -4.02
N GLN A 131 17.35 14.13 -3.28
CA GLN A 131 17.61 13.90 -1.85
C GLN A 131 16.36 14.06 -0.98
N THR A 132 15.39 14.88 -1.41
CA THR A 132 14.11 15.05 -0.70
C THR A 132 13.29 13.76 -0.78
N CYS A 133 13.32 13.08 -1.92
CA CYS A 133 12.67 11.78 -2.10
C CYS A 133 13.31 10.71 -1.20
N ALA A 134 14.64 10.72 -1.13
CA ALA A 134 15.45 9.79 -0.32
C ALA A 134 15.26 9.93 1.20
N THR A 135 14.51 10.94 1.66
CA THR A 135 14.14 11.07 3.08
C THR A 135 13.11 10.02 3.51
N CYS A 136 12.32 9.51 2.55
CA CYS A 136 11.28 8.50 2.80
C CYS A 136 11.42 7.25 1.92
N HIS A 137 12.01 7.38 0.72
CA HIS A 137 12.13 6.30 -0.25
C HIS A 137 13.57 5.77 -0.29
N GLU A 138 13.72 4.45 -0.39
CA GLU A 138 15.02 3.80 -0.57
C GLU A 138 15.46 3.82 -2.04
N GLU A 139 16.76 3.69 -2.32
CA GLU A 139 17.30 3.69 -3.70
C GLU A 139 16.65 2.62 -4.58
N SER A 140 16.28 1.47 -4.00
CA SER A 140 15.56 0.37 -4.67
C SER A 140 14.25 0.82 -5.34
N PHE A 141 13.59 1.84 -4.79
CA PHE A 141 12.37 2.43 -5.32
C PHE A 141 12.61 3.17 -6.64
N CYS A 142 13.78 3.79 -6.78
CA CYS A 142 14.17 4.47 -8.02
C CYS A 142 14.47 3.43 -9.11
N VAL A 143 15.29 2.43 -8.79
CA VAL A 143 15.73 1.42 -9.76
C VAL A 143 14.62 0.48 -10.21
N SER A 144 13.54 0.26 -9.44
CA SER A 144 12.39 -0.52 -9.93
C SER A 144 11.76 0.04 -11.20
N CYS A 145 11.92 1.34 -11.45
CA CYS A 145 11.51 2.00 -12.70
C CYS A 145 12.70 2.37 -13.60
N HIS A 146 13.85 2.72 -13.02
CA HIS A 146 15.02 3.24 -13.75
C HIS A 146 16.05 2.21 -14.20
N ASP A 147 15.98 0.93 -13.75
CA ASP A 147 16.80 -0.16 -14.31
C ASP A 147 16.38 -0.55 -15.75
N GLY A 148 15.37 0.10 -16.30
CA GLY A 148 15.04 0.02 -17.72
C GLY A 148 16.18 0.55 -18.61
N PRO A 149 16.42 -0.01 -19.81
CA PRO A 149 17.51 0.43 -20.67
C PRO A 149 17.42 1.93 -20.99
N ALA A 150 18.49 2.68 -20.74
CA ALA A 150 18.58 4.08 -21.13
C ALA A 150 18.60 4.20 -22.67
N GLY A 151 17.45 4.56 -23.26
CA GLY A 151 17.34 4.82 -24.70
C GLY A 151 16.01 4.37 -25.28
N GLY A 152 15.00 5.26 -25.27
CA GLY A 152 13.85 5.24 -26.18
C GLY A 152 12.88 4.05 -26.12
N GLY A 153 13.16 3.02 -25.34
CA GLY A 153 12.25 1.91 -25.10
C GLY A 153 12.54 1.27 -23.76
N TYR A 154 11.54 1.27 -22.87
CA TYR A 154 11.55 0.52 -21.61
C TYR A 154 11.53 -1.00 -21.81
N HIS A 155 11.53 -1.45 -23.08
CA HIS A 155 11.56 -2.85 -23.48
C HIS A 155 12.96 -3.24 -23.97
N PRO A 156 13.47 -4.44 -23.59
CA PRO A 156 14.73 -4.94 -24.12
C PRO A 156 14.69 -5.07 -25.66
N PRO A 157 15.83 -4.97 -26.36
CA PRO A 157 15.89 -5.14 -27.81
C PRO A 157 15.19 -6.42 -28.26
N ASN A 158 14.36 -6.32 -29.29
CA ASN A 158 13.53 -7.42 -29.80
C ASN A 158 12.47 -7.96 -28.82
N PHE A 159 11.98 -7.15 -27.87
CA PHE A 159 10.90 -7.53 -26.96
C PHE A 159 9.71 -8.21 -27.65
N VAL A 160 9.23 -7.65 -28.77
CA VAL A 160 8.12 -8.25 -29.54
C VAL A 160 8.39 -9.70 -29.92
N ALA A 161 9.64 -10.04 -30.25
CA ALA A 161 10.04 -11.39 -30.64
C ALA A 161 10.40 -12.32 -29.44
N ARG A 162 10.61 -11.77 -28.24
CA ARG A 162 11.19 -12.51 -27.11
C ARG A 162 10.31 -12.56 -25.86
N HIS A 163 9.29 -11.71 -25.76
CA HIS A 163 8.44 -11.63 -24.58
C HIS A 163 7.55 -12.85 -24.38
N THR A 164 7.43 -13.74 -25.38
CA THR A 164 6.64 -14.97 -25.29
C THR A 164 7.10 -15.91 -24.17
N ALA A 165 8.42 -16.11 -24.02
CA ALA A 165 8.98 -16.95 -22.98
C ALA A 165 8.77 -16.41 -21.55
N PRO A 166 9.10 -15.14 -21.24
CA PRO A 166 8.81 -14.56 -19.93
C PRO A 166 7.30 -14.40 -19.66
N ALA A 167 6.48 -14.07 -20.67
CA ALA A 167 5.02 -14.05 -20.51
C ALA A 167 4.46 -15.45 -20.17
N PHE A 168 4.97 -16.50 -20.81
CA PHE A 168 4.63 -17.89 -20.45
C PHE A 168 5.12 -18.25 -19.03
N GLY A 169 6.29 -17.73 -18.65
CA GLY A 169 6.88 -17.85 -17.33
C GLY A 169 6.21 -17.02 -16.23
N ARG A 170 5.16 -16.24 -16.57
CA ARG A 170 4.43 -15.36 -15.66
C ARG A 170 5.27 -14.24 -15.06
N ASP A 171 6.20 -13.72 -15.84
CA ASP A 171 6.90 -12.50 -15.48
C ASP A 171 5.89 -11.35 -15.42
N THR A 172 5.67 -10.80 -14.21
CA THR A 172 4.73 -9.71 -13.97
C THR A 172 5.41 -8.35 -13.89
N ASP A 173 6.71 -8.25 -14.19
CA ASP A 173 7.43 -6.98 -14.12
C ASP A 173 6.84 -5.92 -15.08
N CYS A 174 6.14 -6.37 -16.12
CA CYS A 174 5.37 -5.52 -17.03
C CYS A 174 4.22 -4.77 -16.32
N ALA A 175 3.64 -5.37 -15.28
CA ALA A 175 2.50 -4.83 -14.53
C ALA A 175 2.86 -3.58 -13.71
N ASN A 176 4.17 -3.35 -13.48
CA ASN A 176 4.67 -2.17 -12.78
C ASN A 176 4.46 -0.89 -13.59
N CYS A 177 4.40 -1.00 -14.93
CA CYS A 177 4.20 0.13 -15.84
C CYS A 177 2.91 0.03 -16.66
N HIS A 178 2.40 -1.19 -16.91
CA HIS A 178 1.24 -1.43 -17.76
C HIS A 178 0.13 -2.15 -17.01
N ASN A 179 -1.13 -1.82 -17.29
CA ASN A 179 -2.21 -2.76 -16.98
C ASN A 179 -2.07 -3.96 -17.92
N THR A 180 -1.66 -5.12 -17.39
CA THR A 180 -1.32 -6.30 -18.20
C THR A 180 -2.45 -6.71 -19.14
N GLN A 181 -3.70 -6.75 -18.65
CA GLN A 181 -4.85 -7.14 -19.46
C GLN A 181 -5.06 -6.16 -20.63
N ALA A 182 -5.15 -4.86 -20.35
CA ALA A 182 -5.40 -3.85 -21.38
C ALA A 182 -4.25 -3.77 -22.39
N PHE A 183 -3.02 -3.79 -21.92
CA PHE A 183 -1.83 -3.68 -22.75
C PHE A 183 -1.66 -4.90 -23.68
N CYS A 184 -1.78 -6.12 -23.15
CA CYS A 184 -1.64 -7.33 -23.94
C CYS A 184 -2.68 -7.36 -25.07
N LEU A 185 -3.94 -7.08 -24.75
CA LEU A 185 -5.04 -7.06 -25.72
C LEU A 185 -4.82 -6.00 -26.80
N GLU A 186 -4.51 -4.76 -26.42
CA GLU A 186 -4.36 -3.65 -27.35
C GLU A 186 -3.17 -3.85 -28.30
N CYS A 187 -2.00 -4.20 -27.76
CA CYS A 187 -0.79 -4.36 -28.58
C CYS A 187 -0.94 -5.49 -29.60
N HIS A 188 -1.47 -6.63 -29.17
CA HIS A 188 -1.69 -7.75 -30.09
C HIS A 188 -2.86 -7.48 -31.05
N GLN A 189 -3.88 -6.73 -30.65
CA GLN A 189 -4.93 -6.28 -31.57
C GLN A 189 -4.34 -5.40 -32.68
N GLN A 190 -3.51 -4.42 -32.31
CA GLN A 190 -2.81 -3.57 -33.26
C GLN A 190 -1.83 -4.36 -34.14
N SER A 191 -1.24 -5.43 -33.59
CA SER A 191 -0.32 -6.33 -34.30
C SER A 191 -1.04 -7.42 -35.13
N GLY A 192 -2.38 -7.44 -35.13
CA GLY A 192 -3.17 -8.44 -35.87
C GLY A 192 -3.08 -9.86 -35.31
N LEU A 193 -2.70 -10.01 -34.04
CA LEU A 193 -2.56 -11.28 -33.31
C LEU A 193 -3.82 -11.65 -32.50
N THR A 194 -4.92 -10.91 -32.66
CA THR A 194 -6.20 -11.22 -31.99
C THR A 194 -6.87 -12.45 -32.59
N SER A 195 -7.59 -13.19 -31.73
CA SER A 195 -8.49 -14.26 -32.20
C SER A 195 -9.73 -13.64 -32.86
N PHE A 196 -10.12 -14.18 -34.02
CA PHE A 196 -11.39 -13.82 -34.66
C PHE A 196 -12.54 -14.64 -34.09
N GLY A 197 -13.57 -13.98 -33.54
CA GLY A 197 -14.70 -14.66 -32.90
C GLY A 197 -14.32 -15.33 -31.57
N ARG A 198 -15.21 -16.21 -31.04
CA ARG A 198 -15.06 -16.75 -29.68
C ARG A 198 -13.89 -17.73 -29.50
N SER A 199 -13.45 -18.39 -30.57
CA SER A 199 -12.45 -19.47 -30.52
C SER A 199 -11.59 -19.53 -31.78
N GLY A 200 -11.47 -18.42 -32.52
CA GLY A 200 -10.68 -18.39 -33.74
C GLY A 200 -9.18 -18.44 -33.49
N PRO A 201 -8.40 -18.78 -34.51
CA PRO A 201 -6.95 -18.78 -34.45
C PRO A 201 -6.42 -17.36 -34.19
N GLY A 202 -5.28 -17.27 -33.51
CA GLY A 202 -4.66 -16.03 -33.06
C GLY A 202 -3.88 -16.31 -31.78
N TYR A 203 -4.42 -15.86 -30.65
CA TYR A 203 -3.91 -16.21 -29.32
C TYR A 203 -4.14 -17.67 -28.93
N HIS A 204 -5.22 -18.26 -29.43
CA HIS A 204 -5.51 -19.68 -29.26
C HIS A 204 -5.06 -20.46 -30.49
N ASP A 205 -4.77 -21.74 -30.29
CA ASP A 205 -4.50 -22.70 -31.37
C ASP A 205 -5.73 -22.94 -32.28
N GLY A 206 -6.91 -22.43 -31.90
CA GLY A 206 -8.17 -22.60 -32.61
C GLY A 206 -8.56 -24.07 -32.79
N GLY A 207 -7.99 -24.96 -31.98
CA GLY A 207 -8.04 -26.39 -32.21
C GLY A 207 -9.46 -26.96 -32.06
N PRO A 208 -9.87 -27.91 -32.91
CA PRO A 208 -11.22 -28.50 -32.87
C PRO A 208 -11.54 -29.23 -31.55
N PHE A 209 -10.53 -29.50 -30.72
CA PHE A 209 -10.66 -30.18 -29.43
C PHE A 209 -10.63 -29.25 -28.22
N TRP A 210 -10.69 -27.92 -28.41
CA TRP A 210 -10.64 -26.95 -27.31
C TRP A 210 -11.68 -27.26 -26.22
N LEU A 211 -12.93 -27.58 -26.59
CA LEU A 211 -13.99 -27.93 -25.63
C LEU A 211 -13.64 -29.10 -24.70
N ILE A 212 -12.76 -30.01 -25.14
CA ILE A 212 -12.36 -31.20 -24.37
C ILE A 212 -11.06 -30.94 -23.59
N ARG A 213 -10.15 -30.12 -24.14
CA ARG A 213 -8.80 -29.92 -23.58
C ARG A 213 -8.67 -28.70 -22.68
N HIS A 214 -9.48 -27.65 -22.89
CA HIS A 214 -9.36 -26.41 -22.13
C HIS A 214 -9.63 -26.61 -20.64
N GLY A 215 -10.51 -27.54 -20.26
CA GLY A 215 -10.77 -27.83 -18.84
C GLY A 215 -9.54 -28.38 -18.10
N GLN A 216 -8.71 -29.18 -18.77
CA GLN A 216 -7.43 -29.62 -18.19
C GLN A 216 -6.45 -28.45 -18.08
N ALA A 217 -6.32 -27.65 -19.14
CA ALA A 217 -5.43 -26.49 -19.15
C ALA A 217 -5.83 -25.45 -18.08
N ALA A 218 -7.13 -25.17 -17.95
CA ALA A 218 -7.68 -24.26 -16.95
C ALA A 218 -7.43 -24.75 -15.51
N ARG A 219 -7.49 -26.07 -15.27
CA ARG A 219 -7.11 -26.63 -13.95
C ARG A 219 -5.62 -26.53 -13.65
N GLN A 220 -4.78 -26.47 -14.68
CA GLN A 220 -3.33 -26.33 -14.52
C GLN A 220 -2.92 -24.86 -14.34
N ASN A 221 -3.62 -23.93 -14.99
CA ASN A 221 -3.27 -22.51 -14.99
C ASN A 221 -4.45 -21.61 -15.40
N LEU A 222 -5.42 -21.42 -14.51
CA LEU A 222 -6.59 -20.58 -14.79
C LEU A 222 -6.20 -19.10 -14.98
N GLU A 223 -5.17 -18.65 -14.27
CA GLU A 223 -4.70 -17.27 -14.25
C GLU A 223 -4.23 -16.83 -15.64
N SER A 224 -3.63 -17.74 -16.41
CA SER A 224 -3.22 -17.46 -17.81
C SER A 224 -4.39 -17.20 -18.76
N CYS A 225 -5.58 -17.73 -18.44
CA CYS A 225 -6.80 -17.44 -19.20
C CYS A 225 -7.46 -16.16 -18.67
N ALA A 226 -7.49 -16.00 -17.35
CA ALA A 226 -8.10 -14.86 -16.66
C ALA A 226 -7.37 -13.53 -16.89
N SER A 227 -6.13 -13.56 -17.40
CA SER A 227 -5.41 -12.35 -17.81
C SER A 227 -6.05 -11.64 -19.02
N CYS A 228 -6.88 -12.34 -19.80
CA CYS A 228 -7.59 -11.80 -20.97
C CYS A 228 -9.10 -12.02 -20.91
N HIS A 229 -9.56 -13.08 -20.23
CA HIS A 229 -10.97 -13.43 -20.12
C HIS A 229 -11.57 -13.05 -18.78
N GLU A 230 -12.78 -12.50 -18.81
CA GLU A 230 -13.51 -12.16 -17.60
C GLU A 230 -14.30 -13.36 -17.06
N GLN A 231 -14.69 -13.30 -15.79
CA GLN A 231 -15.55 -14.32 -15.17
C GLN A 231 -16.83 -14.58 -15.98
N THR A 232 -17.39 -13.55 -16.62
CA THR A 232 -18.59 -13.66 -17.45
C THR A 232 -18.37 -14.54 -18.68
N ASP A 233 -17.16 -14.62 -19.23
CA ASP A 233 -16.84 -15.51 -20.35
C ASP A 233 -16.92 -16.99 -19.94
N CYS A 234 -16.47 -17.28 -18.73
CA CYS A 234 -16.48 -18.62 -18.13
C CYS A 234 -17.90 -19.05 -17.73
N THR A 235 -18.66 -18.16 -17.07
CA THR A 235 -19.99 -18.50 -16.53
C THR A 235 -21.05 -18.69 -17.62
N ARG A 236 -20.81 -18.17 -18.84
CA ARG A 236 -21.62 -18.51 -20.03
C ARG A 236 -21.69 -20.02 -20.30
N CYS A 237 -20.71 -20.80 -19.86
CA CYS A 237 -20.72 -22.26 -20.00
C CYS A 237 -20.77 -22.97 -18.64
N HIS A 238 -20.04 -22.46 -17.66
CA HIS A 238 -19.83 -23.10 -16.35
C HIS A 238 -20.74 -22.59 -15.22
N GLY A 239 -21.60 -21.60 -15.49
CA GLY A 239 -22.57 -21.10 -14.52
C GLY A 239 -23.86 -21.91 -14.49
N ALA A 240 -24.67 -21.73 -13.45
CA ALA A 240 -25.98 -22.37 -13.30
C ALA A 240 -26.95 -22.02 -14.45
N LEU A 241 -26.80 -20.83 -15.03
CA LEU A 241 -27.52 -20.36 -16.22
C LEU A 241 -26.71 -20.46 -17.50
N GLY A 242 -25.53 -21.08 -17.46
CA GLY A 242 -24.67 -21.24 -18.63
C GLY A 242 -25.30 -22.19 -19.66
N ALA A 243 -24.88 -22.05 -20.92
CA ALA A 243 -25.35 -22.82 -22.06
C ALA A 243 -25.14 -24.34 -21.90
N PHE A 244 -24.06 -24.74 -21.22
CA PHE A 244 -23.71 -26.15 -21.02
C PHE A 244 -23.86 -26.64 -19.58
N LYS A 245 -24.03 -25.73 -18.62
CA LYS A 245 -24.21 -26.02 -17.18
C LYS A 245 -23.14 -26.99 -16.63
N VAL A 246 -21.91 -26.88 -17.12
CA VAL A 246 -20.80 -27.75 -16.69
C VAL A 246 -20.21 -27.22 -15.40
N SER A 247 -20.24 -28.00 -14.33
CA SER A 247 -19.64 -27.59 -13.06
C SER A 247 -18.13 -27.31 -13.21
N PRO A 248 -17.64 -26.13 -12.78
CA PRO A 248 -16.20 -25.86 -12.70
C PRO A 248 -15.55 -26.50 -11.46
N HIS A 249 -16.36 -26.97 -10.50
CA HIS A 249 -15.88 -27.62 -9.29
C HIS A 249 -15.44 -29.06 -9.55
N ALA A 250 -14.37 -29.48 -8.86
CA ALA A 250 -13.97 -30.88 -8.83
C ALA A 250 -15.05 -31.74 -8.12
N PRO A 251 -15.12 -33.05 -8.40
CA PRO A 251 -16.12 -33.94 -7.81
C PRO A 251 -16.10 -33.98 -6.27
N ASP A 252 -14.94 -33.72 -5.67
CA ASP A 252 -14.69 -33.72 -4.22
C ASP A 252 -14.76 -32.31 -3.59
N PHE A 253 -15.24 -31.31 -4.32
CA PHE A 253 -15.37 -29.95 -3.82
C PHE A 253 -16.37 -29.88 -2.65
N ASP A 254 -15.89 -29.50 -1.46
CA ASP A 254 -16.73 -29.28 -0.29
C ASP A 254 -17.48 -27.94 -0.38
N ALA A 255 -18.64 -27.98 -1.02
CA ALA A 255 -19.50 -26.82 -1.21
C ALA A 255 -20.06 -26.28 0.12
N ALA A 256 -20.23 -27.11 1.16
CA ALA A 256 -20.76 -26.69 2.44
C ALA A 256 -19.72 -25.86 3.22
N ALA A 257 -18.47 -26.34 3.29
CA ALA A 257 -17.37 -25.61 3.89
C ALA A 257 -17.05 -24.31 3.13
N ALA A 258 -17.06 -24.35 1.79
CA ALA A 258 -16.83 -23.17 0.97
C ALA A 258 -17.93 -22.11 1.14
N TRP A 259 -19.21 -22.53 1.15
CA TRP A 259 -20.34 -21.64 1.41
C TRP A 259 -20.26 -20.99 2.78
N ALA A 260 -19.92 -21.73 3.84
CA ALA A 260 -19.77 -21.17 5.19
C ALA A 260 -18.71 -20.06 5.26
N ARG A 261 -17.67 -20.11 4.42
CA ARG A 261 -16.61 -19.10 4.36
C ARG A 261 -16.98 -17.88 3.51
N SER A 262 -17.63 -18.08 2.37
CA SER A 262 -17.90 -16.99 1.42
C SER A 262 -19.15 -17.21 0.55
N PRO A 263 -20.36 -17.03 1.12
CA PRO A 263 -21.62 -17.23 0.39
C PRO A 263 -21.77 -16.33 -0.84
N ARG A 264 -21.23 -15.12 -0.78
CA ARG A 264 -21.35 -14.12 -1.88
C ARG A 264 -20.64 -14.56 -3.15
N THR A 265 -19.49 -15.24 -3.04
CA THR A 265 -18.72 -15.71 -4.20
C THR A 265 -19.50 -16.75 -5.00
N CYS A 266 -20.27 -17.60 -4.31
CA CYS A 266 -21.10 -18.62 -4.94
C CYS A 266 -22.18 -17.99 -5.85
N LEU A 267 -22.71 -16.83 -5.49
CA LEU A 267 -23.73 -16.11 -6.26
C LEU A 267 -23.19 -15.51 -7.57
N ALA A 268 -21.87 -15.49 -7.78
CA ALA A 268 -21.29 -15.09 -9.06
C ALA A 268 -21.59 -16.12 -10.17
N CYS A 269 -21.83 -17.39 -9.80
CA CYS A 269 -22.11 -18.49 -10.72
C CYS A 269 -23.48 -19.14 -10.51
N HIS A 270 -24.10 -18.97 -9.34
CA HIS A 270 -25.38 -19.57 -8.95
C HIS A 270 -26.49 -18.53 -8.74
N VAL A 271 -27.73 -18.88 -9.12
CA VAL A 271 -28.93 -18.02 -9.00
C VAL A 271 -29.51 -18.00 -7.57
N GLY A 272 -28.81 -18.59 -6.60
CA GLY A 272 -29.26 -18.72 -5.22
C GLY A 272 -28.31 -19.62 -4.42
N ASN A 273 -28.73 -20.03 -3.23
CA ASN A 273 -27.94 -20.97 -2.42
C ASN A 273 -27.85 -22.33 -3.14
N PRO A 274 -26.65 -22.77 -3.59
CA PRO A 274 -26.51 -24.03 -4.31
C PRO A 274 -26.73 -25.25 -3.41
N LEU A 275 -26.80 -25.08 -2.08
CA LEU A 275 -27.02 -26.15 -1.12
C LEU A 275 -28.50 -26.41 -0.82
N THR A 276 -29.41 -25.51 -1.22
CA THR A 276 -30.85 -25.73 -1.06
C THR A 276 -31.36 -26.60 -2.20
N GLY A 277 -31.55 -27.89 -1.96
CA GLY A 277 -32.13 -28.85 -2.92
C GLY A 277 -31.26 -30.06 -3.29
N SER A 278 -30.02 -30.15 -2.81
CA SER A 278 -29.20 -31.37 -2.99
C SER A 278 -29.60 -32.43 -1.97
N PRO A 279 -29.91 -33.68 -2.37
CA PRO A 279 -30.09 -34.77 -1.40
C PRO A 279 -28.75 -34.98 -0.67
N ARG A 280 -28.85 -35.16 0.65
CA ARG A 280 -27.71 -35.50 1.51
C ARG A 280 -27.13 -36.86 1.14
#